data_AF-G1VMK7-F1
#
_entry.id   AF-G1VMK7-F1
#
_cell.length_a   1.000
_cell.length_b   1.000
_cell.length_c   1.000
_cell.angle_alpha   90.00
_cell.angle_beta   90.00
_cell.angle_gamma   90.00
#
_symmetry.space_group_name_H-M   'P 1'
#
loop_
_entity.id
_entity.type
_entity.pdbx_description
1 polymer ?
#
loop_
_entity_poly.entity_id
_entity_poly.type
_entity_poly.pdbx_seq_one_letter_code
_entity_poly.pdbx_strand_id
1 'polypeptide(L)' 'MVSVLEKREKSIIAGHALVKVEEILKQCGLENVLVNVELNGDRKDYVVLDELKKAIRLLHEGD' A
#
# COMPACT_ATOMS: atom_id res chain seq x y z
N MET A 1 -15.75 18.78 -2.63
CA MET A 1 -16.16 17.37 -2.80
C MET A 1 -15.51 16.86 -4.07
N VAL A 2 -14.63 15.87 -3.96
CA VAL A 2 -14.09 15.16 -5.13
C VAL A 2 -15.26 14.43 -5.81
N SER A 3 -15.39 14.56 -7.12
CA SER A 3 -16.47 13.89 -7.85
C SER A 3 -16.31 12.36 -7.78
N VAL A 4 -17.42 11.63 -7.87
CA VAL A 4 -17.40 10.16 -7.90
C VAL A 4 -16.53 9.62 -9.05
N LEU A 5 -16.49 10.34 -10.18
CA LEU A 5 -15.64 10.04 -11.33
C LEU A 5 -14.15 10.17 -11.00
N GLU A 6 -13.73 11.27 -10.36
CA GLU A 6 -12.34 11.47 -9.94
C GLU A 6 -11.91 10.46 -8.87
N LYS A 7 -12.80 10.08 -7.92
CA LYS A 7 -12.52 9.01 -6.95
C LYS A 7 -12.24 7.69 -7.67
N ARG A 8 -13.08 7.33 -8.65
CA ARG A 8 -12.95 6.09 -9.44
C ARG A 8 -11.67 6.07 -10.29
N GLU A 9 -11.32 7.19 -10.91
CA GLU A 9 -10.08 7.30 -11.70
C GLU A 9 -8.84 7.09 -10.82
N LYS A 10 -8.81 7.72 -9.63
CA LYS A 10 -7.74 7.53 -8.65
C LYS A 10 -7.66 6.08 -8.14
N SER A 11 -8.79 5.39 -7.91
CA SER A 11 -8.78 3.95 -7.55
C SER A 11 -8.08 3.11 -8.61
N ILE A 12 -8.39 3.36 -9.88
CA ILE A 12 -7.84 2.60 -11.00
C ILE A 12 -6.33 2.82 -11.07
N ILE A 13 -5.87 4.06 -10.95
CA ILE A 13 -4.43 4.40 -10.95
C ILE A 13 -3.71 3.71 -9.78
N ALA A 14 -4.27 3.78 -8.56
CA ALA A 14 -3.69 3.14 -7.38
C ALA A 14 -3.62 1.62 -7.53
N GLY A 15 -4.63 0.99 -8.12
CA GLY A 15 -4.63 -0.44 -8.43
C GLY A 15 -3.52 -0.83 -9.40
N HIS A 16 -3.34 -0.10 -10.49
CA HIS A 16 -2.25 -0.35 -11.45
C HIS A 16 -0.86 -0.17 -10.82
N ALA A 17 -0.70 0.88 -10.00
CA ALA A 17 0.55 1.12 -9.29
C ALA A 17 0.89 -0.04 -8.34
N LEU A 18 -0.11 -0.54 -7.58
CA LEU A 18 0.07 -1.66 -6.66
C LEU A 18 0.53 -2.94 -7.39
N VAL A 19 -0.14 -3.30 -8.49
CA VAL A 19 0.24 -4.47 -9.31
C VAL A 19 1.68 -4.35 -9.80
N LYS A 20 2.11 -3.15 -10.21
CA LYS A 20 3.49 -2.95 -10.67
C LYS A 20 4.51 -3.09 -9.54
N VAL A 21 4.20 -2.59 -8.35
CA VAL A 21 5.04 -2.77 -7.16
C VAL A 21 5.16 -4.25 -6.79
N GLU A 22 4.05 -5.00 -6.79
CA GLU A 22 4.06 -6.44 -6.54
C GLU A 22 4.95 -7.20 -7.52
N GLU A 23 4.84 -6.87 -8.82
CA GLU A 23 5.66 -7.50 -9.86
C GLU A 23 7.15 -7.25 -9.62
N ILE A 24 7.54 -6.01 -9.28
CA ILE A 24 8.94 -5.65 -8.99
C ILE A 24 9.44 -6.39 -7.75
N LEU A 25 8.66 -6.42 -6.67
CA LEU A 25 9.04 -7.12 -5.44
C LEU A 25 9.25 -8.61 -5.70
N LYS A 26 8.36 -9.24 -6.49
CA LYS A 26 8.50 -10.63 -6.90
C LYS A 26 9.74 -10.89 -7.74
N GLN A 27 10.03 -10.04 -8.72
CA GLN A 27 11.23 -10.15 -9.55
C GLN A 27 12.52 -10.02 -8.73
N CYS A 28 12.49 -9.24 -7.64
CA CYS A 28 13.61 -9.07 -6.73
C CYS A 28 13.67 -10.12 -5.60
N GLY A 29 12.68 -11.01 -5.48
CA GLY A 29 12.58 -11.96 -4.35
C GLY A 29 12.29 -11.30 -3.00
N LEU A 30 11.63 -10.14 -3.01
CA LEU A 30 11.37 -9.27 -1.86
C LEU A 30 9.90 -9.31 -1.37
N GLU A 31 9.22 -10.43 -1.60
CA GLU A 31 7.76 -10.55 -1.33
C GLU A 31 7.41 -10.46 0.15
N ASN A 32 8.33 -10.85 1.04
CA ASN A 32 8.14 -10.89 2.50
C ASN A 32 9.12 -9.99 3.25
N VAL A 33 9.52 -8.87 2.64
CA VAL A 33 10.41 -7.91 3.32
C VAL A 33 9.71 -7.37 4.55
N LEU A 34 10.39 -7.52 5.69
CA LEU A 34 9.97 -6.92 6.95
C LEU A 34 10.62 -5.55 7.10
N VAL A 35 9.81 -4.57 7.46
CA VAL A 35 10.28 -3.30 7.99
C VAL A 35 10.00 -3.28 9.47
N ASN A 36 11.02 -2.93 10.23
CA ASN A 36 10.92 -2.76 11.66
C ASN A 36 10.63 -1.29 11.96
N VAL A 37 9.53 -1.02 12.65
CA VAL A 37 9.12 0.34 13.02
C VAL A 37 8.96 0.43 14.53
N GLU A 38 9.55 1.47 15.11
CA GLU A 38 9.37 1.81 16.52
C GLU A 38 8.27 2.86 16.65
N LEU A 39 7.20 2.54 17.39
CA LEU A 39 6.07 3.42 17.64
C LEU A 39 5.80 3.44 19.14
N ASN A 40 5.85 4.63 19.75
CA ASN A 40 5.62 4.84 21.19
C ASN A 40 6.49 3.95 22.11
N GLY A 41 7.72 3.63 21.70
CA GLY A 41 8.64 2.76 22.44
C GLY A 41 8.43 1.26 22.21
N ASP A 42 7.41 0.86 21.45
CA ASP A 42 7.20 -0.52 21.04
C ASP A 42 7.74 -0.76 19.62
N ARG A 43 8.55 -1.81 19.50
CA ARG A 43 9.15 -2.23 18.24
C ARG A 43 8.26 -3.29 17.58
N LYS A 44 7.79 -3.04 16.35
CA LYS A 44 6.94 -3.96 15.59
C LYS A 44 7.49 -4.20 14.19
N ASP A 45 7.41 -5.45 13.76
CA ASP A 45 7.75 -5.85 12.39
C ASP A 45 6.50 -5.86 11.52
N TYR A 46 6.64 -5.33 10.31
CA TYR A 46 5.57 -5.23 9.35
C TYR A 46 6.02 -5.76 8.00
N VAL A 47 5.17 -6.55 7.35
CA VAL A 47 5.38 -6.93 5.95
C VAL A 47 5.11 -5.71 5.09
N VAL A 48 6.13 -5.23 4.38
CA VAL A 48 6.10 -3.97 3.62
C VAL A 48 4.92 -3.94 2.64
N LEU A 49 4.71 -5.04 1.90
CA LEU A 49 3.66 -5.10 0.90
C LEU A 49 2.25 -5.09 1.52
N ASP A 50 2.06 -5.73 2.67
CA ASP A 50 0.77 -5.76 3.36
C ASP A 50 0.41 -4.37 3.91
N GLU A 51 1.37 -3.67 4.49
CA GLU A 51 1.13 -2.31 4.98
C GLU A 51 0.90 -1.32 3.83
N LEU A 52 1.60 -1.47 2.71
CA LEU A 52 1.33 -0.66 1.52
C LEU A 52 -0.12 -0.85 1.02
N LYS A 53 -0.60 -2.10 0.96
CA LYS A 53 -2.00 -2.41 0.60
C LYS A 53 -2.99 -1.80 1.58
N LYS A 54 -2.72 -1.91 2.89
CA LYS A 54 -3.57 -1.31 3.94
C LYS A 54 -3.62 0.21 3.81
N ALA A 55 -2.48 0.86 3.60
CA ALA A 55 -2.41 2.32 3.42
C ALA A 55 -3.21 2.78 2.20
N ILE A 56 -3.10 2.09 1.06
CA ILE A 56 -3.88 2.40 -0.14
C ILE A 56 -5.38 2.25 0.13
N ARG A 57 -5.81 1.18 0.82
CA ARG A 57 -7.21 1.00 1.22
C ARG A 57 -7.69 2.12 2.14
N LEU A 58 -6.94 2.43 3.20
CA LEU A 58 -7.29 3.50 4.15
C LEU A 58 -7.40 4.87 3.48
N LEU A 59 -6.49 5.20 2.56
CA LEU A 59 -6.54 6.46 1.81
C LEU A 59 -7.67 6.49 0.78
N HIS A 60 -8.19 5.34 0.38
CA HIS A 60 -9.28 5.23 -0.58
C HIS A 60 -10.66 5.14 0.07
N GLU A 61 -10.76 4.44 1.20
CA GLU A 61 -11.95 4.32 2.04
C GLU A 61 -12.12 5.52 2.98
N GLY A 62 -11.04 6.24 3.26
CA GLY A 62 -11.02 7.47 4.05
C GLY A 62 -11.43 8.69 3.23
N ASP A 63 -12.68 8.70 2.75
CA ASP A 63 -13.48 9.89 2.41
C ASP A 63 -14.97 9.54 2.17
#